data_AF-H5YG68-F1
#
_entry.id   AF-H5YG68-F1
#
_cell.length_a   1.000
_cell.length_b   1.000
_cell.length_c   1.000
_cell.angle_alpha   90.00
_cell.angle_beta   90.00
_cell.angle_gamma   90.00
#
_symmetry.space_group_name_H-M   'P 1'
#
loop_
_entity.id
_entity.type
_entity.pdbx_description
1 polymer ?
#
loop_
_entity_poly.entity_id
_entity_poly.type
_entity_poly.pdbx_seq_one_letter_code
_entity_poly.pdbx_strand_id
1 'polypeptide(L)' 'MYTTAIYDELSQIERDVVEGERRLAEQEALIIEMKRQNEDTAKAEGELERMRIEQRRRDQDRQRLLSRLQP' A
#
# COMPACT_ATOMS: atom_id res chain seq x y z
N MET A 1 16.29 21.14 -11.56
CA MET A 1 16.24 20.95 -10.09
C MET A 1 14.87 20.49 -9.62
N TYR A 2 13.76 21.08 -10.09
CA TYR A 2 12.39 20.63 -9.76
C TYR A 2 12.08 19.19 -10.18
N THR A 3 12.51 18.78 -11.38
CA THR A 3 12.33 17.42 -11.90
C THR A 3 13.04 16.36 -11.06
N THR A 4 14.24 16.66 -10.55
CA THR A 4 14.99 15.75 -9.66
C THR A 4 14.22 15.45 -8.37
N ALA A 5 13.60 16.47 -7.77
CA ALA A 5 12.79 16.29 -6.58
C ALA A 5 11.54 15.41 -6.84
N ILE A 6 10.91 15.53 -8.02
CA ILE A 6 9.79 14.66 -8.40
C ILE A 6 10.24 13.21 -8.56
N TYR A 7 11.42 12.96 -9.15
CA TYR A 7 11.96 11.60 -9.28
C TYR A 7 12.34 10.99 -7.92
N ASP A 8 12.89 11.78 -7.00
CA ASP A 8 13.21 11.31 -5.65
C ASP A 8 11.93 10.93 -4.89
N GLU A 9 10.89 11.77 -4.95
CA GLU A 9 9.59 11.51 -4.34
C GLU A 9 8.90 10.27 -4.95
N LEU A 10 8.94 10.14 -6.28
CA LEU A 10 8.41 8.97 -6.98
C LEU A 10 9.13 7.68 -6.56
N SER A 11 10.46 7.73 -6.45
CA SER A 11 11.27 6.58 -6.03
C SER A 11 10.92 6.14 -4.60
N GLN A 12 10.63 7.08 -3.71
CA GLN A 12 10.17 6.76 -2.35
C GLN A 12 8.78 6.12 -2.37
N ILE A 13 7.83 6.71 -3.09
CA ILE A 13 6.47 6.17 -3.18
C ILE A 13 6.46 4.77 -3.78
N GLU A 14 7.28 4.49 -4.79
CA GLU A 14 7.38 3.15 -5.37
C GLU A 14 7.86 2.11 -4.34
N ARG A 15 8.82 2.46 -3.48
CA ARG A 15 9.26 1.58 -2.38
C ARG A 15 8.13 1.38 -1.36
N ASP A 16 7.43 2.45 -1.00
CA ASP A 16 6.34 2.39 -0.03
C ASP A 16 5.15 1.56 -0.55
N VAL A 17 4.86 1.62 -1.86
CA VAL A 17 3.86 0.78 -2.52
C VAL A 17 4.25 -0.70 -2.41
N VAL A 18 5.50 -1.04 -2.77
CA VAL A 18 5.98 -2.43 -2.70
C VAL A 18 5.94 -2.96 -1.27
N GLU A 19 6.37 -2.16 -0.29
CA GLU A 19 6.29 -2.55 1.11
C GLU A 19 4.83 -2.69 1.58
N GLY A 20 3.94 -1.81 1.13
CA GLY A 20 2.51 -1.87 1.41
C GLY A 20 1.86 -3.15 0.89
N GLU A 21 2.15 -3.56 -0.34
CA GLU A 21 1.68 -4.84 -0.91
C GLU A 21 2.17 -6.04 -0.10
N ARG A 22 3.44 -6.02 0.32
CA ARG A 22 4.01 -7.09 1.16
C ARG A 22 3.23 -7.21 2.47
N ARG A 23 2.96 -6.09 3.14
CA ARG A 23 2.21 -6.07 4.40
C ARG A 23 0.75 -6.50 4.20
N LEU A 24 0.12 -6.12 3.09
CA LEU A 24 -1.23 -6.58 2.74
C LEU A 24 -1.28 -8.10 2.63
N ALA A 25 -0.33 -8.70 1.91
CA ALA A 25 -0.25 -10.15 1.77
C ALA A 25 -0.02 -10.85 3.12
N GLU A 26 0.82 -10.28 4.00
CA GLU A 26 1.04 -10.79 5.36
C GLU A 26 -0.24 -10.75 6.20
N GLN A 27 -1.01 -9.66 6.13
CA GLN A 27 -2.29 -9.53 6.85
C GLN A 27 -3.36 -10.48 6.31
N GLU A 28 -3.42 -10.68 5.00
CA GLU A 28 -4.33 -11.65 4.37
C GLU A 28 -3.99 -13.08 4.80
N ALA A 29 -2.70 -13.42 4.86
CA ALA A 29 -2.24 -14.72 5.35
C ALA A 29 -2.60 -14.94 6.83
N LEU A 30 -2.46 -13.90 7.68
CA LEU A 30 -2.88 -13.95 9.07
C LEU A 30 -4.38 -14.27 9.20
N ILE A 31 -5.24 -13.57 8.44
CA ILE A 31 -6.70 -13.81 8.47
C ILE A 31 -7.03 -15.23 8.06
N ILE A 32 -6.35 -15.79 7.04
CA ILE A 32 -6.54 -17.18 6.62
C ILE A 32 -6.20 -18.15 7.75
N GLU A 33 -5.08 -17.94 8.44
CA GLU A 33 -4.67 -18.81 9.56
C GLU A 33 -5.64 -18.70 10.75
N MET A 34 -6.07 -17.49 11.10
CA MET A 34 -7.08 -17.28 12.15
C MET A 34 -8.40 -18.00 11.83
N LYS A 35 -8.87 -17.91 10.57
CA LYS A 35 -10.07 -18.62 10.10
C LYS A 35 -9.91 -20.13 10.22
N ARG A 36 -8.72 -20.66 9.90
CA ARG A 36 -8.41 -22.09 10.06
C ARG A 36 -8.48 -22.54 11.51
N GLN A 37 -8.16 -21.65 12.46
CA GLN A 37 -8.20 -21.91 13.89
C GLN A 37 -9.57 -21.61 14.54
N ASN A 38 -10.58 -21.22 13.76
CA ASN A 38 -11.89 -20.74 14.24
C ASN A 38 -11.80 -19.54 15.21
N GLU A 39 -10.81 -18.67 15.01
CA GLU A 39 -10.66 -17.42 15.78
C GLU A 39 -11.53 -16.28 15.20
N ASP A 40 -11.85 -15.28 16.03
CA ASP A 40 -12.55 -14.07 15.58
C ASP A 40 -11.62 -13.18 14.74
N THR A 41 -11.97 -12.98 13.47
CA THR A 41 -11.18 -12.20 12.50
C THR A 41 -11.63 -10.75 12.34
N ALA A 42 -12.69 -10.30 13.03
CA ALA A 42 -13.30 -8.98 12.76
C ALA A 42 -12.30 -7.81 12.86
N LYS A 43 -11.40 -7.86 13.85
CA LYS A 43 -10.36 -6.84 14.02
C LYS A 43 -9.31 -6.90 12.90
N ALA A 44 -8.87 -8.09 12.53
CA ALA A 44 -7.85 -8.30 11.50
C ALA A 44 -8.36 -7.90 10.11
N GLU A 45 -9.63 -8.19 9.81
CA GLU A 45 -10.30 -7.75 8.58
C GLU A 45 -10.49 -6.23 8.54
N GLY A 46 -10.84 -5.61 9.67
CA GLY A 46 -10.91 -4.15 9.78
C GLY A 46 -9.56 -3.46 9.56
N GLU A 47 -8.47 -4.09 10.02
CA GLU A 47 -7.12 -3.62 9.76
C GLU A 47 -6.72 -3.77 8.29
N LEU A 48 -7.04 -4.92 7.68
CA LEU A 48 -6.81 -5.15 6.25
C LEU A 48 -7.49 -4.08 5.38
N GLU A 49 -8.74 -3.70 5.69
CA GLU A 49 -9.41 -2.65 4.92
C GLU A 49 -8.74 -1.28 5.09
N ARG A 50 -8.27 -0.94 6.30
CA ARG A 50 -7.48 0.29 6.49
C ARG A 50 -6.21 0.29 5.65
N MET A 51 -5.48 -0.83 5.63
CA MET A 51 -4.27 -0.99 4.82
C MET A 51 -4.58 -0.84 3.33
N ARG A 52 -5.69 -1.41 2.84
CA ARG A 52 -6.14 -1.26 1.45
C ARG A 52 -6.46 0.19 1.10
N ILE A 53 -7.08 0.94 2.00
CA ILE A 53 -7.33 2.38 1.83
C ILE A 53 -6.00 3.15 1.68
N GLU A 54 -5.02 2.86 2.54
CA GLU A 54 -3.71 3.50 2.46
C GLU A 54 -2.99 3.16 1.16
N GLN A 55 -3.04 1.90 0.72
CA GLN A 55 -2.42 1.47 -0.52
C GLN A 55 -3.00 2.20 -1.74
N ARG A 56 -4.33 2.34 -1.79
CA ARG A 56 -5.01 3.13 -2.82
C ARG A 56 -4.55 4.59 -2.84
N ARG A 57 -4.26 5.19 -1.67
CA ARG A 57 -3.74 6.57 -1.60
C ARG A 57 -2.32 6.65 -2.15
N ARG A 58 -1.44 5.72 -1.79
CA ARG A 58 -0.06 5.65 -2.35
C ARG A 58 -0.08 5.49 -3.87
N ASP A 59 -0.99 4.67 -4.41
CA ASP A 59 -1.19 4.54 -5.85
C ASP A 59 -1.64 5.85 -6.51
N GLN A 60 -2.57 6.56 -5.90
CA GLN A 60 -3.04 7.86 -6.39
C GLN A 60 -1.91 8.89 -6.40
N ASP A 61 -1.11 8.94 -5.34
CA ASP A 61 0.05 9.84 -5.26
C ASP A 61 1.11 9.48 -6.30
N ARG A 62 1.38 8.18 -6.52
CA ARG A 62 2.25 7.71 -7.61
C ARG A 62 1.77 8.23 -8.97
N GLN A 63 0.48 8.04 -9.28
CA GLN A 63 -0.09 8.48 -10.54
C GLN A 63 -0.04 10.00 -10.71
N ARG A 64 -0.23 10.75 -9.63
CA ARG A 64 -0.12 12.21 -9.63
C ARG A 64 1.31 12.69 -9.91
N LEU A 65 2.33 12.02 -9.37
CA LEU A 65 3.73 12.35 -9.67
C LEU A 65 4.10 11.99 -11.11
N LEU A 66 3.67 10.81 -11.58
CA LEU A 66 3.88 10.38 -12.96
C LEU A 66 3.25 11.35 -13.97
N SER A 67 2.04 11.85 -13.71
CA SER A 67 1.39 12.81 -14.61
C SER A 67 2.12 14.16 -14.69
N ARG A 68 2.82 14.57 -13.64
CA ARG A 68 3.67 15.79 -13.64
C ARG A 68 4.97 15.63 -14.42
N LEU A 69 5.39 14.39 -14.68
CA LEU A 69 6.57 14.07 -15.49
C LEU A 69 6.23 13.92 -16.98
N GLN A 70 4.93 13.93 -17.33
CA GLN A 70 4.52 13.91 -18.74
C GLN A 70 4.79 15.28 -19.40
N PRO A 71 5.31 15.31 -20.64
CA PRO A 71 5.59 16.55 -21.38
C PRO A 71 4.34 17.38 -21.70
#